data_AF-B1TH46-F1
#
_entry.id   AF-B1TH46-F1
#
_cell.length_a   1.000
_cell.length_b   1.000
_cell.length_c   1.000
_cell.angle_alpha   90.00
_cell.angle_beta   90.00
_cell.angle_gamma   90.00
#
_symmetry.space_group_name_H-M   'P 1'
#
loop_
_entity.id
_entity.type
_entity.pdbx_description
1 polymer ?
#
loop_
_entity_poly.entity_id
_entity_poly.type
_entity_poly.pdbx_seq_one_letter_code
_entity_poly.pdbx_strand_id
1 'polypeptide(L)'
;MTLQPPAPTLAARLWQATGDAEAVARNGHGLIVARTRPEQDGEAALVARYRGAWTHAGAPRVALVRAVVPGDDAASVETALGPDILRYAERLARAGGVPPPAAADVPTLLDRFGVLRGTPADIAAALDADPALPGTTELVVQVQTASTSHRDALRRLEAVATAIAPALGWTPAAARNEAASLTSDPIPT
;
A
#
# COMPACT_ATOMS: atom_id res chain seq x y z
N MET A 1 -12.40 -8.62 -25.17
CA MET A 1 -11.52 -7.53 -25.64
C MET A 1 -10.20 -8.15 -26.06
N THR A 2 -9.79 -7.99 -27.33
CA THR A 2 -8.51 -8.50 -27.86
C THR A 2 -7.52 -7.35 -27.93
N LEU A 3 -6.42 -7.44 -27.19
CA LEU A 3 -5.34 -6.44 -27.22
C LEU A 3 -4.61 -6.50 -28.56
N GLN A 4 -4.24 -5.35 -29.11
CA GLN A 4 -3.39 -5.22 -30.29
C GLN A 4 -2.25 -4.24 -29.98
N PRO A 5 -0.97 -4.70 -30.04
CA PRO A 5 -0.53 -6.06 -30.36
C PRO A 5 -0.95 -7.11 -29.29
N PRO A 6 -1.07 -8.40 -29.65
CA PRO A 6 -1.45 -9.44 -28.70
C PRO A 6 -0.45 -9.54 -27.54
N ALA A 7 -0.96 -9.44 -26.30
CA ALA A 7 -0.16 -9.52 -25.09
C ALA A 7 -0.73 -10.57 -24.12
N PRO A 8 -0.53 -11.88 -24.40
CA PRO A 8 -1.19 -12.97 -23.66
C PRO A 8 -0.81 -13.03 -22.17
N THR A 9 0.32 -12.45 -21.77
CA THR A 9 0.76 -12.40 -20.37
C THR A 9 0.33 -11.12 -19.64
N LEU A 10 -0.32 -10.18 -20.31
CA LEU A 10 -0.64 -8.86 -19.73
C LEU A 10 -1.63 -8.98 -18.58
N ALA A 11 -2.68 -9.79 -18.71
CA ALA A 11 -3.66 -9.99 -17.64
C ALA A 11 -3.01 -10.44 -16.32
N ALA A 12 -1.98 -11.30 -16.42
CA ALA A 12 -1.17 -11.75 -15.29
C ALA A 12 -0.23 -10.67 -14.71
N ARG A 13 -0.28 -9.43 -15.22
CA ARG A 13 0.50 -8.27 -14.74
C ARG A 13 -0.39 -7.06 -14.46
N LEU A 14 -1.68 -7.14 -14.80
CA LEU A 14 -2.64 -6.08 -14.52
C LEU A 14 -3.10 -6.13 -13.07
N TRP A 15 -3.20 -4.94 -12.48
CA TRP A 15 -3.67 -4.69 -11.13
C TRP A 15 -4.72 -3.59 -11.16
N GLN A 16 -5.76 -3.69 -10.32
CA GLN A 16 -6.82 -2.71 -10.24
C GLN A 16 -7.12 -2.33 -8.79
N ALA A 17 -7.21 -1.02 -8.53
CA ALA A 17 -7.62 -0.46 -7.24
C ALA A 17 -9.08 0.04 -7.36
N THR A 18 -10.05 -0.78 -6.98
CA THR A 18 -11.48 -0.47 -7.06
C THR A 18 -12.26 -1.23 -5.99
N GLY A 19 -13.46 -0.73 -5.64
CA GLY A 19 -14.40 -1.41 -4.74
C GLY A 19 -15.21 -2.54 -5.39
N ASP A 20 -15.18 -2.64 -6.73
CA ASP A 20 -15.83 -3.75 -7.48
C ASP A 20 -14.87 -4.95 -7.58
N ALA A 21 -14.67 -5.61 -6.43
CA ALA A 21 -13.80 -6.78 -6.29
C ALA A 21 -14.15 -7.92 -7.24
N GLU A 22 -15.43 -8.18 -7.46
CA GLU A 22 -15.89 -9.28 -8.31
C GLU A 22 -15.61 -8.98 -9.79
N ALA A 23 -15.68 -7.73 -10.25
CA ALA A 23 -15.25 -7.39 -11.60
C ALA A 23 -13.74 -7.62 -11.80
N VAL A 24 -12.91 -7.25 -10.81
CA VAL A 24 -11.46 -7.53 -10.85
C VAL A 24 -11.21 -9.04 -10.96
N ALA A 25 -11.92 -9.84 -10.16
CA ALA A 25 -11.83 -11.29 -10.19
C ALA A 25 -12.28 -11.88 -11.53
N ARG A 26 -13.45 -11.46 -12.06
CA ARG A 26 -13.95 -11.91 -13.38
C ARG A 26 -12.98 -11.60 -14.52
N ASN A 27 -12.22 -10.52 -14.41
CA ASN A 27 -11.22 -10.15 -15.42
C ASN A 27 -9.86 -10.86 -15.24
N GLY A 28 -9.65 -11.59 -14.13
CA GLY A 28 -8.39 -12.28 -13.86
C GLY A 28 -7.23 -11.33 -13.48
N HIS A 29 -7.55 -10.13 -13.02
CA HIS A 29 -6.55 -9.13 -12.62
C HIS A 29 -6.19 -9.27 -11.13
N GLY A 30 -5.04 -8.73 -10.73
CA GLY A 30 -4.69 -8.56 -9.33
C GLY A 30 -5.50 -7.42 -8.68
N LEU A 31 -5.87 -7.57 -7.42
CA LEU A 31 -6.58 -6.55 -6.65
C LEU A 31 -5.58 -5.72 -5.83
N ILE A 32 -5.66 -4.39 -5.91
CA ILE A 32 -4.98 -3.47 -4.99
C ILE A 32 -6.00 -2.99 -3.96
N VAL A 33 -5.71 -3.27 -2.69
CA VAL A 33 -6.52 -2.87 -1.54
C VAL A 33 -5.76 -1.78 -0.80
N ALA A 34 -6.17 -0.54 -0.99
CA ALA A 34 -5.64 0.59 -0.24
C ALA A 34 -6.68 1.09 0.76
N ARG A 35 -6.20 1.74 1.83
CA ARG A 35 -7.04 2.49 2.77
C ARG A 35 -7.77 3.60 2.00
N THR A 36 -8.97 3.31 1.51
CA THR A 36 -9.84 4.29 0.85
C THR A 36 -11.23 4.22 1.47
N ARG A 37 -11.49 5.20 2.36
CA ARG A 37 -12.77 5.52 3.01
C ARG A 37 -13.17 4.56 4.16
N PRO A 38 -13.57 5.08 5.34
CA PRO A 38 -14.04 4.26 6.47
C PRO A 38 -15.37 3.51 6.24
N GLU A 39 -16.07 3.77 5.14
CA GLU A 39 -17.53 3.60 5.05
C GLU A 39 -18.01 2.52 4.06
N GLN A 40 -17.12 1.77 3.43
CA GLN A 40 -17.50 0.66 2.54
C GLN A 40 -16.76 -0.58 2.98
N ASP A 41 -17.47 -1.72 3.06
CA ASP A 41 -16.98 -3.07 3.38
C ASP A 41 -15.49 -3.13 3.72
N GLY A 42 -15.18 -3.33 5.01
CA GLY A 42 -13.79 -3.29 5.49
C GLY A 42 -12.85 -4.10 4.59
N GLU A 43 -11.59 -3.68 4.50
CA GLU A 43 -10.61 -4.21 3.52
C GLU A 43 -10.56 -5.75 3.47
N ALA A 44 -10.71 -6.43 4.61
CA ALA A 44 -10.82 -7.89 4.69
C ALA A 44 -12.03 -8.48 3.93
N ALA A 45 -13.20 -7.83 4.01
CA ALA A 45 -14.41 -8.23 3.28
C ALA A 45 -14.26 -8.02 1.77
N LEU A 46 -13.62 -6.93 1.35
CA LEU A 46 -13.29 -6.70 -0.07
C LEU A 46 -12.39 -7.82 -0.62
N VAL A 47 -11.38 -8.21 0.14
CA VAL A 47 -10.49 -9.34 -0.20
C VAL A 47 -11.26 -10.65 -0.26
N ALA A 48 -12.15 -10.91 0.71
CA ALA A 48 -12.96 -12.13 0.73
C ALA A 48 -13.87 -12.23 -0.49
N ARG A 49 -14.54 -11.13 -0.88
CA ARG A 49 -15.37 -11.05 -2.10
C ARG A 49 -14.57 -11.33 -3.37
N TYR A 50 -13.38 -10.72 -3.50
CA TYR A 50 -12.48 -10.96 -4.64
C TYR A 50 -12.07 -12.42 -4.75
N ARG A 51 -11.64 -13.03 -3.63
CA ARG A 51 -11.25 -14.44 -3.60
C ARG A 51 -12.42 -15.38 -3.89
N GLY A 52 -13.61 -15.08 -3.35
CA GLY A 52 -14.82 -15.87 -3.59
C GLY A 52 -15.30 -15.85 -5.05
N ALA A 53 -15.04 -14.75 -5.77
CA ALA A 53 -15.40 -14.60 -7.18
C ALA A 53 -14.30 -15.09 -8.16
N TRP A 54 -13.17 -15.60 -7.66
CA TRP A 54 -12.04 -16.00 -8.50
C TRP A 54 -12.29 -17.36 -9.17
N THR A 55 -12.36 -17.38 -10.50
CA THR A 55 -12.56 -18.60 -11.30
C THR A 55 -11.46 -18.85 -12.33
N HIS A 56 -10.39 -18.05 -12.32
CA HIS A 56 -9.28 -18.16 -13.27
C HIS A 56 -8.24 -19.19 -12.81
N ALA A 57 -7.44 -19.68 -13.75
CA ALA A 57 -6.29 -20.52 -13.43
C ALA A 57 -5.24 -19.71 -12.62
N GLY A 58 -4.64 -20.36 -11.63
CA GLY A 58 -3.67 -19.73 -10.72
C GLY A 58 -4.31 -19.11 -9.49
N ALA A 59 -3.47 -18.73 -8.53
CA ALA A 59 -3.93 -18.14 -7.28
C ALA A 59 -4.34 -16.66 -7.47
N PRO A 60 -5.44 -16.21 -6.82
CA PRO A 60 -5.82 -14.80 -6.81
C PRO A 60 -4.72 -13.95 -6.17
N ARG A 61 -4.43 -12.78 -6.75
CA ARG A 61 -3.36 -11.88 -6.30
C ARG A 61 -3.95 -10.64 -5.65
N VAL A 62 -3.47 -10.32 -4.45
CA VAL A 62 -3.99 -9.24 -3.62
C VAL A 62 -2.82 -8.46 -3.04
N ALA A 63 -2.71 -7.19 -3.40
CA ALA A 63 -1.74 -6.26 -2.85
C ALA A 63 -2.41 -5.37 -1.81
N LEU A 64 -1.99 -5.48 -0.56
CA LEU A 64 -2.41 -4.59 0.53
C LEU A 64 -1.52 -3.36 0.55
N VAL A 65 -2.10 -2.17 0.59
CA VAL A 65 -1.34 -0.93 0.64
C VAL A 65 -1.47 -0.30 2.03
N ARG A 66 -0.33 -0.03 2.67
CA ARG A 66 -0.27 0.58 4.01
C ARG A 66 0.71 1.74 4.03
N ALA A 67 0.33 2.84 4.65
CA ALA A 67 1.28 3.89 5.02
C ALA A 67 2.03 3.44 6.28
N VAL A 68 3.34 3.29 6.16
CA VAL A 68 4.22 2.74 7.19
C VAL A 68 5.38 3.69 7.37
N VAL A 69 5.46 4.33 8.53
CA VAL A 69 6.46 5.36 8.82
C VAL A 69 7.21 5.01 10.11
N PRO A 70 8.27 4.18 10.01
CA PRO A 70 9.11 3.85 11.14
C PRO A 70 9.89 5.08 11.64
N GLY A 71 10.02 5.19 12.96
CA GLY A 71 10.84 6.16 13.65
C GLY A 71 11.19 5.68 15.06
N ASP A 72 11.76 6.55 15.87
CA ASP A 72 12.16 6.22 17.24
C ASP A 72 10.95 6.05 18.17
N ASP A 73 9.89 6.83 17.92
CA ASP A 73 8.62 6.80 18.63
C ASP A 73 7.50 7.43 17.79
N ALA A 74 6.24 7.29 18.20
CA ALA A 74 5.11 7.82 17.44
C ALA A 74 5.09 9.36 17.42
N ALA A 75 5.44 10.02 18.52
CA ALA A 75 5.36 11.48 18.66
C ALA A 75 6.41 12.21 17.79
N SER A 76 7.61 11.65 17.67
CA SER A 76 8.65 12.18 16.78
C SER A 76 8.24 12.05 15.31
N VAL A 77 7.63 10.92 14.92
CA VAL A 77 7.07 10.73 13.58
C VAL A 77 5.91 11.69 13.32
N GLU A 78 4.98 11.84 14.26
CA GLU A 78 3.85 12.78 14.16
C GLU A 78 4.32 14.21 13.95
N THR A 79 5.33 14.64 14.72
CA THR A 79 5.93 15.98 14.58
C THR A 79 6.52 16.16 13.17
N ALA A 80 7.22 15.15 12.65
CA ALA A 80 7.84 15.21 11.33
C ALA A 80 6.80 15.23 10.18
N LEU A 81 5.70 14.49 10.31
CA LEU A 81 4.66 14.39 9.28
C LEU A 81 3.60 15.49 9.36
N GLY A 82 3.40 16.09 10.54
CA GLY A 82 2.31 17.01 10.86
C GLY A 82 2.06 18.08 9.79
N PRO A 83 3.06 18.84 9.33
CA PRO A 83 2.87 19.87 8.30
C PRO A 83 2.28 19.34 6.99
N ASP A 84 2.71 18.15 6.54
CA ASP A 84 2.21 17.54 5.30
C ASP A 84 0.80 17.00 5.47
N ILE A 85 0.51 16.40 6.63
CA ILE A 85 -0.79 15.84 6.96
C ILE A 85 -1.84 16.95 7.06
N LEU A 86 -1.51 18.06 7.72
CA LEU A 86 -2.38 19.23 7.81
C LEU A 86 -2.66 19.81 6.42
N ARG A 87 -1.62 19.99 5.59
CA ARG A 87 -1.79 20.48 4.21
C ARG A 87 -2.68 19.57 3.38
N TYR A 88 -2.51 18.26 3.51
CA TYR A 88 -3.36 17.27 2.84
C TYR A 88 -4.81 17.33 3.33
N ALA A 89 -5.00 17.38 4.64
CA ALA A 89 -6.32 17.41 5.28
C ALA A 89 -7.06 18.72 5.02
N GLU A 90 -6.38 19.87 4.99
CA GLU A 90 -6.94 21.15 4.53
C GLU A 90 -7.48 21.08 3.11
N ARG A 91 -6.74 20.42 2.20
CA ARG A 91 -7.19 20.24 0.81
C ARG A 91 -8.46 19.40 0.75
N LEU A 92 -8.54 18.34 1.54
CA LEU A 92 -9.76 17.53 1.65
C LEU A 92 -10.91 18.32 2.28
N ALA A 93 -10.63 19.10 3.32
CA ALA A 93 -11.63 19.92 4.00
C ALA A 93 -12.24 20.97 3.07
N ARG A 94 -11.40 21.67 2.28
CA ARG A 94 -11.84 22.61 1.23
C ARG A 94 -12.72 21.92 0.19
N ALA A 95 -12.35 20.72 -0.25
CA ALA A 95 -13.14 19.96 -1.23
C ALA A 95 -14.48 19.46 -0.65
N GLY A 96 -14.54 19.18 0.65
CA GLY A 96 -15.74 18.70 1.34
C GLY A 96 -16.61 19.79 1.98
N GLY A 97 -16.19 21.07 1.93
CA GLY A 97 -16.93 22.17 2.56
C GLY A 97 -16.93 22.13 4.10
N VAL A 98 -15.93 21.52 4.73
CA VAL A 98 -15.81 21.42 6.20
C VAL A 98 -14.68 22.32 6.73
N PRO A 99 -14.68 22.68 8.03
CA PRO A 99 -13.62 23.48 8.62
C PRO A 99 -12.23 22.85 8.45
N PRO A 100 -11.17 23.66 8.30
CA PRO A 100 -9.81 23.14 8.25
C PRO A 100 -9.42 22.52 9.60
N PRO A 101 -8.59 21.48 9.59
CA PRO A 101 -8.10 20.87 10.82
C PRO A 101 -7.09 21.78 11.54
N ALA A 102 -6.99 21.62 12.85
CA ALA A 102 -5.97 22.23 13.69
C ALA A 102 -4.76 21.29 13.87
N ALA A 103 -3.62 21.85 14.30
CA ALA A 103 -2.42 21.06 14.58
C ALA A 103 -2.63 19.96 15.65
N ALA A 104 -3.52 20.21 16.61
CA ALA A 104 -3.90 19.21 17.62
C ALA A 104 -4.61 17.98 17.03
N ASP A 105 -5.11 18.07 15.79
CA ASP A 105 -5.82 16.97 15.12
C ASP A 105 -4.87 15.99 14.40
N VAL A 106 -3.57 16.28 14.34
CA VAL A 106 -2.60 15.46 13.58
C VAL A 106 -2.64 13.97 13.96
N PRO A 107 -2.64 13.57 15.25
CA PRO A 107 -2.71 12.15 15.60
C PRO A 107 -3.99 11.48 15.08
N THR A 108 -5.14 12.12 15.28
CA THR A 108 -6.45 11.65 14.80
C THR A 108 -6.51 11.56 13.28
N LEU A 109 -5.91 12.54 12.57
CA LEU A 109 -5.85 12.54 11.12
C LEU A 109 -4.99 11.39 10.58
N LEU A 110 -3.83 11.16 11.18
CA LEU A 110 -2.96 10.06 10.79
C LEU A 110 -3.65 8.70 11.02
N ASP A 111 -4.40 8.53 12.12
CA ASP A 111 -5.18 7.32 12.39
C ASP A 111 -6.29 7.12 11.34
N ARG A 112 -7.02 8.20 11.03
CA ARG A 112 -8.04 8.22 9.97
C ARG A 112 -7.46 7.87 8.60
N PHE A 113 -6.26 8.34 8.29
CA PHE A 113 -5.54 8.01 7.06
C PHE A 113 -4.85 6.65 7.10
N GLY A 114 -4.85 5.99 8.26
CA GLY A 114 -4.23 4.69 8.45
C GLY A 114 -2.72 4.67 8.35
N VAL A 115 -2.08 5.73 8.84
CA VAL A 115 -0.62 5.82 8.89
C VAL A 115 -0.12 5.11 10.14
N LEU A 116 0.47 3.93 9.93
CA LEU A 116 1.20 3.20 10.95
C LEU A 116 2.52 3.91 11.21
N ARG A 117 2.79 4.23 12.48
CA ARG A 117 3.92 5.08 12.88
C ARG A 117 4.42 4.68 14.27
N GLY A 118 5.70 4.92 14.52
CA GLY A 118 6.36 4.57 15.78
C GLY A 118 7.51 3.60 15.55
N THR A 119 7.80 2.78 16.57
CA THR A 119 8.92 1.83 16.48
C THR A 119 8.62 0.75 15.44
N PRO A 120 9.66 0.12 14.84
CA PRO A 120 9.46 -1.03 13.96
C PRO A 120 8.66 -2.16 14.59
N ALA A 121 8.80 -2.39 15.91
CA ALA A 121 8.08 -3.43 16.63
C ALA A 121 6.57 -3.11 16.74
N ASP A 122 6.22 -1.87 17.08
CA ASP A 122 4.82 -1.43 17.17
C ASP A 122 4.13 -1.53 15.81
N ILE A 123 4.84 -1.14 14.74
CA ILE A 123 4.33 -1.24 13.37
C ILE A 123 4.13 -2.69 12.96
N ALA A 124 5.08 -3.59 13.26
CA ALA A 124 4.94 -5.01 12.96
C ALA A 124 3.74 -5.63 13.68
N ALA A 125 3.56 -5.30 14.97
CA ALA A 125 2.39 -5.75 15.74
C ALA A 125 1.07 -5.21 15.17
N ALA A 126 1.04 -3.96 14.74
CA ALA A 126 -0.15 -3.37 14.11
C ALA A 126 -0.47 -4.00 12.74
N LEU A 127 0.55 -4.36 11.96
CA LEU A 127 0.39 -5.08 10.69
C LEU A 127 -0.10 -6.51 10.93
N ASP A 128 0.46 -7.22 11.90
CA ASP A 128 0.04 -8.58 12.26
C ASP A 128 -1.42 -8.63 12.74
N ALA A 129 -1.86 -7.58 13.45
CA ALA A 129 -3.25 -7.41 13.87
C ALA A 129 -4.21 -6.97 12.74
N ASP A 130 -3.72 -6.68 11.54
CA ASP A 130 -4.55 -6.21 10.43
C ASP A 130 -5.37 -7.36 9.82
N PRO A 131 -6.71 -7.33 9.91
CA PRO A 131 -7.54 -8.44 9.46
C PRO A 131 -7.50 -8.65 7.94
N ALA A 132 -7.04 -7.68 7.15
CA ALA A 132 -6.88 -7.84 5.72
C ALA A 132 -5.58 -8.57 5.34
N LEU A 133 -4.54 -8.54 6.20
CA LEU A 133 -3.21 -9.06 5.88
C LEU A 133 -3.18 -10.56 5.53
N PRO A 134 -3.85 -11.48 6.27
CA PRO A 134 -3.91 -12.91 5.91
C PRO A 134 -4.55 -13.15 4.54
N GLY A 135 -5.34 -12.18 4.09
CA GLY A 135 -6.01 -12.13 2.81
C GLY A 135 -5.11 -11.85 1.61
N THR A 136 -3.82 -11.57 1.83
CA THR A 136 -3.00 -10.87 0.83
C THR A 136 -1.85 -11.72 0.32
N THR A 137 -1.35 -11.37 -0.87
CA THR A 137 -0.13 -11.97 -1.47
C THR A 137 1.03 -11.00 -1.45
N GLU A 138 0.76 -9.69 -1.36
CA GLU A 138 1.76 -8.63 -1.37
C GLU A 138 1.38 -7.53 -0.36
N LEU A 139 2.38 -6.92 0.27
CA LEU A 139 2.24 -5.70 1.07
C LEU A 139 3.07 -4.62 0.38
N VAL A 140 2.38 -3.56 -0.04
CA VAL A 140 2.97 -2.36 -0.63
C VAL A 140 3.01 -1.30 0.46
N VAL A 141 4.23 -0.94 0.88
CA VAL A 141 4.44 0.08 1.92
C VAL A 141 4.64 1.46 1.31
N GLN A 142 3.94 2.46 1.86
CA GLN A 142 4.19 3.87 1.57
C GLN A 142 4.94 4.48 2.74
N VAL A 143 6.19 4.85 2.52
CA VAL A 143 7.11 5.33 3.58
C VAL A 143 7.31 6.85 3.61
N GLN A 144 6.58 7.59 2.77
CA GLN A 144 6.88 8.99 2.50
C GLN A 144 5.63 9.86 2.36
N THR A 145 5.79 11.13 2.72
CA THR A 145 4.89 12.24 2.42
C THR A 145 5.59 13.24 1.50
N ALA A 146 4.90 14.33 1.13
CA ALA A 146 5.38 15.30 0.16
C ALA A 146 6.75 15.93 0.51
N SER A 147 7.04 16.12 1.79
CA SER A 147 8.29 16.72 2.29
C SER A 147 9.27 15.70 2.88
N THR A 148 9.02 14.39 2.75
CA THR A 148 9.97 13.36 3.19
C THR A 148 11.23 13.43 2.33
N SER A 149 12.41 13.57 2.96
CA SER A 149 13.67 13.60 2.22
C SER A 149 14.02 12.22 1.65
N HIS A 150 14.81 12.18 0.57
CA HIS A 150 15.28 10.92 0.00
C HIS A 150 16.02 10.06 1.03
N ARG A 151 16.83 10.68 1.88
CA ARG A 151 17.56 9.99 2.94
C ARG A 151 16.62 9.35 3.96
N ASP A 152 15.55 10.04 4.34
CA ASP A 152 14.59 9.50 5.31
C ASP A 152 13.75 8.39 4.69
N ALA A 153 13.35 8.51 3.43
CA ALA A 153 12.68 7.44 2.70
C ALA A 153 13.54 6.17 2.66
N LEU A 154 14.84 6.28 2.37
CA LEU A 154 15.77 5.14 2.39
C LEU A 154 15.89 4.51 3.79
N ARG A 155 16.06 5.31 4.85
CA ARG A 155 16.12 4.78 6.22
C ARG A 155 14.84 4.04 6.62
N ARG A 156 13.68 4.57 6.21
CA ARG A 156 12.38 3.92 6.47
C ARG A 156 12.24 2.61 5.69
N LEU A 157 12.68 2.55 4.43
CA LEU A 157 12.71 1.30 3.66
C LEU A 157 13.66 0.28 4.27
N GLU A 158 14.82 0.71 4.76
CA GLU A 158 15.78 -0.15 5.45
C GLU A 158 15.17 -0.74 6.73
N ALA A 159 14.48 0.08 7.54
CA ALA A 159 13.77 -0.40 8.72
C ALA A 159 12.66 -1.40 8.36
N VAL A 160 11.93 -1.16 7.26
CA VAL A 160 10.94 -2.13 6.77
C VAL A 160 11.61 -3.45 6.41
N ALA A 161 12.69 -3.41 5.62
CA ALA A 161 13.36 -4.62 5.13
C ALA A 161 14.08 -5.42 6.22
N THR A 162 14.64 -4.75 7.23
CA THR A 162 15.51 -5.39 8.22
C THR A 162 14.85 -5.69 9.56
N ALA A 163 13.75 -5.00 9.91
CA ALA A 163 13.07 -5.18 11.19
C ALA A 163 11.58 -5.57 11.03
N ILE A 164 10.82 -4.85 10.21
CA ILE A 164 9.36 -5.07 10.11
C ILE A 164 9.02 -6.32 9.32
N ALA A 165 9.54 -6.46 8.10
CA ALA A 165 9.24 -7.60 7.24
C ALA A 165 9.69 -8.94 7.89
N PRO A 166 10.90 -9.06 8.48
CA PRO A 166 11.28 -10.27 9.20
C PRO A 166 10.38 -10.60 10.39
N ALA A 167 9.90 -9.59 11.13
CA ALA A 167 8.95 -9.79 12.23
C ALA A 167 7.59 -10.34 11.77
N LEU A 168 7.20 -10.07 10.52
CA LEU A 168 6.03 -10.66 9.85
C LEU A 168 6.31 -12.04 9.23
N GLY A 169 7.50 -12.61 9.48
CA GLY A 169 7.93 -13.89 8.91
C GLY A 169 8.39 -13.81 7.45
N TRP A 170 8.58 -12.60 6.91
CA TRP A 170 8.99 -12.43 5.53
C TRP A 170 10.51 -12.45 5.41
N THR A 171 10.99 -13.31 4.53
CA THR A 171 12.40 -13.36 4.18
C THR A 171 12.60 -12.63 2.85
N PRO A 172 13.62 -11.78 2.71
CA PRO A 172 14.02 -11.26 1.41
C PRO A 172 14.18 -12.43 0.44
N ALA A 173 13.65 -12.29 -0.77
CA ALA A 173 13.99 -13.23 -1.83
C ALA A 173 15.52 -13.22 -1.95
N ALA A 174 16.16 -14.38 -1.75
CA ALA A 174 17.59 -14.52 -1.99
C ALA A 174 17.87 -13.91 -3.35
N ALA A 175 18.76 -12.92 -3.41
CA ALA A 175 18.98 -12.07 -4.58
C ALA A 175 19.04 -12.97 -5.81
N ARG A 176 17.93 -13.00 -6.57
CA ARG A 176 17.93 -13.69 -7.85
C ARG A 176 18.88 -12.85 -8.66
N ASN A 177 20.06 -13.39 -8.89
CA ASN A 177 21.14 -12.76 -9.64
C ASN A 177 20.77 -12.75 -11.14
N GLU A 178 19.58 -12.27 -11.45
CA GLU A 178 19.16 -11.82 -12.76
C GLU A 178 19.16 -10.31 -12.68
N ALA A 179 20.34 -9.73 -12.89
CA ALA A 179 20.40 -8.55 -13.72
C ALA A 179 19.73 -8.94 -15.04
N ALA A 180 18.40 -8.85 -15.09
CA ALA A 180 17.66 -8.85 -16.33
C ALA A 180 18.25 -7.68 -17.10
N SER A 181 19.09 -7.98 -18.09
CA SER A 181 19.67 -6.99 -18.99
C SER A 181 18.55 -6.07 -19.43
N LEU A 182 18.60 -4.82 -18.96
CA LEU A 182 17.74 -3.74 -19.44
C LEU A 182 18.18 -3.29 -20.84
N THR A 183 18.50 -4.24 -21.72
CA THR A 183 18.56 -4.01 -23.15
C THR A 183 17.13 -4.03 -23.66
N SER A 184 16.49 -2.86 -23.59
CA SER A 184 15.38 -2.58 -24.48
C SER A 184 16.01 -2.41 -25.87
N ASP A 185 15.74 -3.32 -26.79
CA ASP A 185 16.11 -3.13 -28.19
C ASP A 185 15.43 -1.85 -28.73
N PRO A 186 16.11 -1.06 -29.57
CA PRO A 186 15.54 0.16 -30.11
C PRO A 186 14.35 -0.15 -31.01
N ILE A 187 13.32 0.70 -30.93
CA ILE A 187 12.14 0.66 -31.80
C ILE A 187 12.61 0.97 -33.23
N PRO A 188 12.33 0.11 -34.23
CA PRO A 188 12.69 0.39 -35.61
C PRO A 188 11.89 1.58 -36.16
N THR A 189 12.61 2.50 -36.81
CA THR A 189 12.09 3.70 -37.48
C THR A 189 11.35 3.37 -38.78
#